data_AF-A0AAD5GDL7-F1
#
_entry.id   AF-A0AAD5GDL7-F1
#
_cell.length_a   1.000
_cell.length_b   1.000
_cell.length_c   1.000
_cell.angle_alpha   90.00
_cell.angle_beta   90.00
_cell.angle_gamma   90.00
#
_symmetry.space_group_name_H-M   'P 1'
#
loop_
_entity.id
_entity.type
_entity.pdbx_description
1 polymer ?
#
loop_
_entity_poly.entity_id
_entity_poly.type
_entity_poly.pdbx_seq_one_letter_code
_entity_poly.pdbx_strand_id
1 'polypeptide(L)'
;MMKVEDLELENESFNTALYLAAAAGNVEAVKILVKKNKKLLAIRGGGQMLPLYVAALFGNYEVVKYLYDESNELRDDCWNPQNRCWLLEKCIENDMFDVALKIVKNYPELGRRGSALRVLARKPEAFHETKSNIVWTAIKS
;
A
#
# COMPACT_ATOMS: atom_id res chain seq x y z
N MET A 1 -31.14 -10.21 10.62
CA MET A 1 -30.44 -9.00 10.09
C MET A 1 -28.96 -9.19 10.38
N MET A 2 -28.07 -8.91 9.43
CA MET A 2 -26.62 -9.08 9.60
C MET A 2 -26.08 -8.08 10.63
N LYS A 3 -25.26 -8.55 11.57
CA LYS A 3 -24.58 -7.73 12.58
C LYS A 3 -23.26 -7.18 12.04
N VAL A 4 -22.71 -6.16 12.69
CA VAL A 4 -21.44 -5.54 12.26
C VAL A 4 -20.28 -6.52 12.46
N GLU A 5 -20.36 -7.34 13.50
CA GLU A 5 -19.38 -8.37 13.84
C GLU A 5 -19.38 -9.52 12.83
N ASP A 6 -20.50 -9.76 12.13
CA ASP A 6 -20.57 -10.79 11.07
C ASP A 6 -19.63 -10.46 9.90
N LEU A 7 -19.23 -9.19 9.73
CA LEU A 7 -18.25 -8.77 8.72
C LEU A 7 -16.82 -9.21 9.06
N GLU A 8 -16.56 -9.54 10.32
CA GLU A 8 -15.25 -9.98 10.82
C GLU A 8 -15.03 -11.48 10.60
N LEU A 9 -16.06 -12.21 10.14
CA LEU A 9 -15.96 -13.63 9.82
C LEU A 9 -14.94 -13.89 8.71
N GLU A 10 -14.19 -14.96 8.88
CA GLU A 10 -13.15 -15.41 7.97
C GLU A 10 -13.62 -16.66 7.21
N ASN A 11 -13.18 -16.78 5.96
CA ASN A 11 -13.34 -18.04 5.22
C ASN A 11 -12.33 -19.10 5.69
N GLU A 12 -12.36 -20.29 5.09
CA GLU A 12 -11.44 -21.41 5.42
C GLU A 12 -9.95 -21.08 5.19
N SER A 13 -9.65 -20.00 4.47
CA SER A 13 -8.31 -19.47 4.25
C SER A 13 -7.96 -18.29 5.17
N PHE A 14 -8.72 -18.09 6.25
CA PHE A 14 -8.58 -17.01 7.22
C PHE A 14 -8.81 -15.61 6.64
N ASN A 15 -9.50 -15.48 5.50
CA ASN A 15 -9.70 -14.20 4.83
C ASN A 15 -11.07 -13.62 5.14
N THR A 16 -11.09 -12.37 5.61
CA THR A 16 -12.32 -11.57 5.71
C THR A 16 -12.80 -11.12 4.32
N ALA A 17 -14.05 -10.68 4.24
CA ALA A 17 -14.59 -10.07 3.03
C ALA A 17 -13.76 -8.85 2.56
N LEU A 18 -13.23 -8.06 3.51
CA LEU A 18 -12.37 -6.91 3.17
C LEU A 18 -11.04 -7.37 2.55
N TYR A 19 -10.42 -8.41 3.11
CA TYR A 19 -9.18 -8.96 2.57
C TYR A 19 -9.36 -9.41 1.11
N LEU A 20 -10.43 -10.16 0.83
CA LEU A 20 -10.75 -10.65 -0.52
C LEU A 20 -11.04 -9.49 -1.48
N ALA A 21 -11.84 -8.50 -1.06
CA ALA A 21 -12.13 -7.33 -1.87
C ALA A 21 -10.87 -6.51 -2.17
N ALA A 22 -9.96 -6.40 -1.20
CA ALA A 22 -8.70 -5.71 -1.35
C ALA A 22 -7.74 -6.41 -2.33
N ALA A 23 -7.64 -7.75 -2.24
CA ALA A 23 -6.88 -8.57 -3.18
C ALA A 23 -7.45 -8.51 -4.61
N ALA A 24 -8.78 -8.46 -4.74
CA ALA A 24 -9.49 -8.39 -6.02
C ALA A 24 -9.51 -6.98 -6.64
N GLY A 25 -9.07 -5.94 -5.92
CA GLY A 25 -9.10 -4.56 -6.42
C GLY A 25 -10.50 -3.93 -6.45
N ASN A 26 -11.47 -4.50 -5.74
CA ASN A 26 -12.85 -4.02 -5.73
C ASN A 26 -13.01 -2.82 -4.78
N VAL A 27 -12.72 -1.63 -5.31
CA VAL A 27 -12.77 -0.35 -4.57
C VAL A 27 -14.12 -0.11 -3.91
N GLU A 28 -15.23 -0.40 -4.60
CA GLU A 28 -16.57 -0.11 -4.08
C GLU A 28 -16.91 -1.02 -2.89
N ALA A 29 -16.63 -2.32 -3.00
CA ALA A 29 -16.80 -3.26 -1.90
C ALA A 29 -15.92 -2.86 -0.69
N VAL A 30 -14.66 -2.50 -0.94
CA VAL A 30 -13.74 -2.02 0.11
C VAL A 30 -14.32 -0.80 0.84
N LYS A 31 -14.80 0.21 0.12
CA LYS A 31 -15.40 1.42 0.71
C LYS A 31 -16.60 1.10 1.57
N ILE A 32 -17.52 0.26 1.06
CA ILE A 32 -18.73 -0.15 1.79
C ILE A 32 -18.36 -0.90 3.07
N LEU A 33 -17.42 -1.84 3.00
CA LEU A 33 -17.00 -2.67 4.14
C LEU A 33 -16.32 -1.82 5.22
N VAL A 34 -15.34 -0.98 4.85
CA VAL A 34 -14.63 -0.12 5.81
C VAL A 34 -15.58 0.90 6.45
N LYS A 35 -16.51 1.47 5.68
CA LYS A 35 -17.53 2.39 6.22
C LYS A 35 -18.44 1.70 7.26
N LYS A 36 -18.72 0.41 7.08
CA LYS A 36 -19.55 -0.37 8.01
C LYS A 36 -18.78 -0.83 9.24
N ASN A 37 -17.53 -1.25 9.09
CA ASN A 37 -16.69 -1.69 10.19
C ASN A 37 -15.21 -1.38 9.94
N LYS A 38 -14.69 -0.32 10.59
CA LYS A 38 -13.27 0.06 10.49
C LYS A 38 -12.31 -0.97 11.10
N LYS A 39 -12.77 -1.84 12.01
CA LYS A 39 -11.91 -2.87 12.62
C LYS A 39 -11.35 -3.85 11.59
N LEU A 40 -12.06 -4.04 10.48
CA LEU A 40 -11.64 -4.89 9.38
C LEU A 40 -10.24 -4.54 8.85
N LEU A 41 -9.83 -3.26 8.94
CA LEU A 41 -8.49 -2.80 8.53
C LEU A 41 -7.36 -3.51 9.30
N ALA A 42 -7.63 -3.96 10.53
CA ALA A 42 -6.64 -4.59 11.42
C ALA A 42 -6.72 -6.12 11.45
N ILE A 43 -7.75 -6.74 10.84
CA ILE A 43 -7.91 -8.19 10.80
C ILE A 43 -7.00 -8.76 9.72
N ARG A 44 -6.14 -9.71 10.10
CA ARG A 44 -5.18 -10.33 9.19
C ARG A 44 -5.85 -11.46 8.43
N GLY A 45 -5.59 -11.51 7.13
CA GLY A 45 -5.94 -12.64 6.29
C GLY A 45 -4.96 -13.81 6.43
N GLY A 46 -5.09 -14.77 5.52
CA GLY A 46 -4.14 -15.85 5.33
C GLY A 46 -2.70 -15.34 5.21
N GLY A 47 -1.75 -16.06 5.82
CA GLY A 47 -0.34 -15.64 5.87
C GLY A 47 -0.07 -14.46 6.81
N GLN A 48 -1.00 -14.10 7.70
CA GLN A 48 -0.87 -13.02 8.68
C GLN A 48 -0.72 -11.62 8.04
N MET A 49 -1.32 -11.43 6.86
CA MET A 49 -1.22 -10.21 6.06
C MET A 49 -2.41 -9.27 6.27
N LEU A 50 -2.16 -7.96 6.30
CA LEU A 50 -3.22 -6.96 6.40
C LEU A 50 -3.89 -6.67 5.04
N PRO A 51 -5.17 -6.25 5.01
CA PRO A 51 -5.88 -5.92 3.77
C PRO A 51 -5.16 -4.88 2.90
N LEU A 52 -4.55 -3.86 3.53
CA LEU A 52 -3.75 -2.86 2.81
C LEU A 52 -2.52 -3.47 2.13
N TYR A 53 -1.84 -4.41 2.79
CA TYR A 53 -0.68 -5.09 2.21
C TYR A 53 -1.08 -5.96 1.01
N VAL A 54 -2.16 -6.75 1.13
CA VAL A 54 -2.57 -7.62 0.00
C VAL A 54 -3.02 -6.79 -1.21
N ALA A 55 -3.66 -5.64 -1.01
CA ALA A 55 -3.95 -4.71 -2.10
C ALA A 55 -2.68 -4.24 -2.82
N ALA A 56 -1.64 -3.89 -2.07
CA ALA A 56 -0.34 -3.50 -2.63
C ALA A 56 0.37 -4.67 -3.32
N LEU A 57 0.30 -5.87 -2.75
CA LEU A 57 0.89 -7.09 -3.32
C LEU A 57 0.33 -7.40 -4.72
N PHE A 58 -0.98 -7.17 -4.93
CA PHE A 58 -1.65 -7.38 -6.22
C PHE A 58 -1.71 -6.13 -7.11
N GLY A 59 -1.06 -5.03 -6.73
CA GLY A 59 -0.99 -3.83 -7.57
C GLY A 59 -2.28 -2.99 -7.62
N ASN A 60 -3.21 -3.18 -6.69
CA ASN A 60 -4.53 -2.52 -6.69
C ASN A 60 -4.45 -1.07 -6.17
N TYR A 61 -3.85 -0.16 -6.95
CA TYR A 61 -3.53 1.21 -6.55
C TYR A 61 -4.69 1.98 -5.88
N GLU A 62 -5.87 2.01 -6.48
CA GLU A 62 -7.02 2.76 -5.93
C GLU A 62 -7.47 2.22 -4.56
N VAL A 63 -7.38 0.91 -4.36
CA VAL A 63 -7.64 0.28 -3.07
C VAL A 63 -6.54 0.65 -2.07
N VAL A 64 -5.27 0.58 -2.48
CA VAL A 64 -4.13 0.94 -1.62
C VAL A 64 -4.25 2.37 -1.13
N LYS A 65 -4.54 3.31 -2.03
CA LYS A 65 -4.70 4.73 -1.71
C LYS A 65 -5.81 4.92 -0.67
N TYR A 66 -7.00 4.36 -0.92
CA TYR A 66 -8.12 4.47 0.00
C TYR A 66 -7.82 3.82 1.37
N LEU A 67 -7.32 2.59 1.38
CA LEU A 67 -7.02 1.88 2.62
C LEU A 67 -5.89 2.56 3.41
N TYR A 68 -4.89 3.14 2.75
CA TYR A 68 -3.83 3.90 3.41
C TYR A 68 -4.39 5.12 4.14
N ASP A 69 -5.24 5.90 3.46
CA ASP A 69 -5.85 7.10 4.03
C ASP A 69 -6.79 6.76 5.21
N GLU A 70 -7.40 5.57 5.22
CA GLU A 70 -8.21 5.07 6.34
C GLU A 70 -7.41 4.41 7.48
N SER A 71 -6.12 4.10 7.27
CA SER A 71 -5.30 3.31 8.21
C SER A 71 -4.49 4.16 9.20
N ASN A 72 -4.95 5.37 9.54
CA ASN A 72 -4.33 6.24 10.55
C ASN A 72 -2.80 6.35 10.41
N GLU A 73 -2.33 6.62 9.18
CA GLU A 73 -0.90 6.72 8.86
C GLU A 73 -0.06 5.49 9.25
N LEU A 74 -0.67 4.31 9.39
CA LEU A 74 -0.06 3.05 9.84
C LEU A 74 0.40 3.07 11.31
N ARG A 75 -0.22 3.90 12.16
CA ARG A 75 0.14 4.05 13.58
C ARG A 75 -0.49 3.02 14.50
N ASP A 76 -1.61 2.42 14.10
CA ASP A 76 -2.35 1.45 14.91
C ASP A 76 -1.50 0.21 15.24
N ASP A 77 -1.81 -0.47 16.35
CA ASP A 77 -1.03 -1.59 16.90
C ASP A 77 -0.88 -2.80 15.95
N CYS A 78 -1.69 -2.89 14.91
CA CYS A 78 -1.54 -3.90 13.87
C CYS A 78 -0.28 -3.68 12.99
N TRP A 79 0.30 -2.48 13.02
CA TRP A 79 1.49 -2.11 12.26
C TRP A 79 2.76 -2.15 13.11
N ASN A 80 3.81 -2.71 12.53
CA ASN A 80 5.15 -2.76 13.11
C ASN A 80 6.20 -2.43 12.03
N PRO A 81 7.48 -2.20 12.39
CA PRO A 81 8.50 -1.85 11.41
C PRO A 81 8.64 -2.87 10.26
N GLN A 82 8.39 -4.15 10.51
CA GLN A 82 8.53 -5.21 9.50
C GLN A 82 7.41 -5.15 8.45
N ASN A 83 6.14 -5.08 8.85
CA ASN A 83 5.04 -5.05 7.89
C ASN A 83 4.89 -3.69 7.19
N ARG A 84 5.31 -2.58 7.82
CA ARG A 84 5.46 -1.29 7.13
C ARG A 84 6.54 -1.36 6.05
N CYS A 85 7.65 -2.05 6.31
CA CYS A 85 8.70 -2.26 5.31
C CYS A 85 8.20 -3.08 4.12
N TRP A 86 7.45 -4.16 4.38
CA TRP A 86 6.85 -4.96 3.30
C TRP A 86 5.86 -4.15 2.45
N LEU A 87 4.99 -3.36 3.08
CA LEU A 87 4.07 -2.48 2.37
C LEU A 87 4.83 -1.47 1.50
N LEU A 88 5.87 -0.82 2.06
CA LEU A 88 6.72 0.11 1.32
C LEU A 88 7.36 -0.54 0.09
N GLU A 89 7.98 -1.71 0.27
CA GLU A 89 8.60 -2.45 -0.84
C GLU A 89 7.56 -2.77 -1.94
N LYS A 90 6.36 -3.22 -1.56
CA LYS A 90 5.30 -3.52 -2.55
C LYS A 90 4.75 -2.29 -3.25
N CYS A 91 4.64 -1.15 -2.57
CA CYS A 91 4.29 0.11 -3.22
C CYS A 91 5.34 0.53 -4.24
N ILE A 92 6.63 0.37 -3.94
CA ILE A 92 7.72 0.70 -4.88
C ILE A 92 7.75 -0.27 -6.07
N GLU A 93 7.60 -1.57 -5.83
CA GLU A 93 7.59 -2.59 -6.89
C GLU A 93 6.45 -2.36 -7.90
N ASN A 94 5.31 -1.85 -7.43
CA ASN A 94 4.14 -1.54 -8.25
C ASN A 94 4.01 -0.04 -8.62
N ASP A 95 5.10 0.72 -8.55
CA ASP A 95 5.17 2.12 -8.98
C ASP A 95 4.19 3.09 -8.28
N MET A 96 3.71 2.73 -7.08
CA MET A 96 2.83 3.54 -6.22
C MET A 96 3.64 4.56 -5.40
N PHE A 97 4.40 5.41 -6.11
CA PHE A 97 5.39 6.29 -5.50
C PHE A 97 4.81 7.37 -4.57
N ASP A 98 3.58 7.79 -4.79
CA ASP A 98 2.86 8.73 -3.93
C ASP A 98 2.61 8.14 -2.53
N VAL A 99 2.12 6.90 -2.46
CA VAL A 99 1.91 6.18 -1.20
C VAL A 99 3.24 5.82 -0.57
N ALA A 100 4.21 5.33 -1.36
CA ALA A 100 5.56 5.04 -0.87
C ALA A 100 6.22 6.27 -0.23
N LEU A 101 6.07 7.45 -0.87
CA LEU A 101 6.58 8.71 -0.36
C LEU A 101 5.90 9.12 0.96
N LYS A 102 4.57 8.96 1.08
CA LYS A 102 3.86 9.18 2.35
C LYS A 102 4.41 8.26 3.46
N ILE A 103 4.63 6.97 3.17
CA ILE A 103 5.19 6.02 4.13
C ILE A 103 6.57 6.46 4.61
N VAL A 104 7.49 6.80 3.71
CA VAL A 104 8.86 7.21 4.08
C VAL A 104 8.87 8.55 4.82
N LYS A 105 7.95 9.47 4.52
CA LYS A 105 7.79 10.72 5.28
C LYS A 105 7.39 10.46 6.73
N ASN A 106 6.45 9.53 6.95
CA ASN A 106 5.97 9.18 8.28
C ASN A 106 6.94 8.27 9.05
N TYR A 107 7.73 7.47 8.32
CA TYR A 107 8.67 6.48 8.86
C TYR A 107 10.04 6.56 8.14
N PRO A 108 10.84 7.62 8.36
CA PRO A 108 12.10 7.85 7.64
C PRO A 108 13.14 6.74 7.82
N GLU A 109 13.07 5.99 8.92
CA GLU A 109 13.93 4.83 9.19
C GLU A 109 13.77 3.71 8.16
N LEU A 110 12.60 3.59 7.54
CA LEU A 110 12.34 2.58 6.50
C LEU A 110 13.08 2.90 5.20
N GLY A 111 13.29 4.18 4.89
CA GLY A 111 14.11 4.61 3.75
C GLY A 111 15.61 4.34 3.95
N ARG A 112 16.09 4.42 5.20
CA ARG A 112 17.51 4.26 5.54
C ARG A 112 17.97 2.80 5.62
N ARG A 113 17.07 1.87 5.95
CA ARG A 113 17.39 0.43 6.08
C ARG A 113 17.74 -0.27 4.77
N GLY A 114 17.84 0.47 3.66
CA GLY A 114 18.31 -0.06 2.37
C GLY A 114 17.29 -0.90 1.62
N SER A 115 16.12 -1.22 2.19
CA SER A 115 15.05 -1.94 1.50
C SER A 115 14.49 -1.13 0.32
N ALA A 116 14.06 0.10 0.58
CA ALA A 116 13.57 1.00 -0.47
C ALA A 116 14.63 1.28 -1.55
N LEU A 117 15.87 1.59 -1.14
CA LEU A 117 16.99 1.83 -2.08
C LEU A 117 17.33 0.58 -2.90
N ARG A 118 17.31 -0.62 -2.30
CA ARG A 118 17.55 -1.89 -3.01
C ARG A 118 16.49 -2.16 -4.06
N VAL A 119 15.21 -1.95 -3.74
CA VAL A 119 14.12 -2.16 -4.69
C VAL A 119 14.21 -1.12 -5.81
N LEU A 120 14.42 0.16 -5.49
CA LEU A 120 14.60 1.23 -6.47
C LEU A 120 15.82 1.01 -7.38
N ALA A 121 16.94 0.50 -6.85
CA ALA A 121 18.13 0.20 -7.65
C ALA A 121 17.87 -0.86 -8.74
N ARG A 122 16.83 -1.69 -8.58
CA ARG A 122 16.39 -2.67 -9.59
C ARG A 122 15.40 -2.09 -10.59
N LYS A 123 14.98 -0.83 -10.40
CA LYS A 123 14.02 -0.11 -11.24
C LYS A 123 14.59 1.23 -11.72
N PRO A 124 15.69 1.22 -12.52
CA PRO A 124 16.29 2.45 -13.03
C PRO A 124 15.31 3.28 -13.87
N GLU A 125 14.27 2.65 -14.43
CA GLU A 125 13.21 3.31 -15.19
C GLU A 125 12.38 4.31 -14.38
N ALA A 126 12.26 4.12 -13.06
CA ALA A 126 11.61 5.07 -12.17
C ALA A 126 12.33 6.44 -12.14
N PHE A 127 13.58 6.49 -12.58
CA PHE A 127 14.43 7.69 -12.62
C PHE A 127 14.67 8.20 -14.03
N HIS A 128 14.09 7.59 -15.06
CA HIS A 128 14.06 8.21 -16.37
C HIS A 128 13.15 9.43 -16.30
N GLU A 129 13.74 10.60 -16.03
CA GLU A 129 13.09 11.86 -16.37
C GLU A 129 12.57 11.73 -17.80
N THR A 130 11.30 12.10 -18.01
CA THR A 130 10.80 12.42 -19.33
C THR A 130 11.82 13.38 -19.90
N LYS A 131 12.63 12.96 -20.90
CA LYS A 131 13.67 13.79 -21.48
C LYS A 131 13.06 15.16 -21.75
N SER A 132 13.35 16.11 -20.86
CA SER A 132 12.95 17.48 -21.05
C SER A 132 13.60 17.87 -22.36
N ASN A 133 12.78 18.31 -23.32
CA ASN A 133 13.26 18.92 -24.55
C ASN A 133 13.94 20.26 -24.21
N ILE A 134 15.03 20.20 -23.44
CA ILE A 134 15.91 21.33 -23.20
C ILE A 134 16.69 21.50 -24.50
N VAL A 135 16.11 22.33 -25.35
CA VAL A 135 16.75 22.90 -26.52
C VAL A 135 18.04 23.57 -26.07
N TRP A 136 19.18 23.04 -26.54
CA TRP A 136 20.51 23.61 -26.39
C TRP A 136 20.61 24.98 -27.09
N THR A 137 20.14 26.05 -26.46
CA THR A 137 20.48 27.40 -26.93
C THR A 137 21.93 27.70 -26.56
N ALA A 138 22.78 27.41 -27.55
CA ALA A 138 24.09 27.95 -27.85
C ALA A 138 24.75 28.89 -26.82
N ILE A 139 25.91 28.46 -26.33
CA ILE A 139 26.99 29.39 -26.00
C ILE A 139 28.15 29.05 -26.95
N LYS A 140 28.22 29.80 -28.05
CA LYS A 140 29.48 30.09 -28.74
C LYS A 140 29.91 31.48 -28.27
N SER A 141 31.06 31.55 -27.62
CA SER A 141 31.93 32.73 -27.54
C SER A 141 33.36 32.23 -27.67
#